data_AF-A0A9Y1Z9K7-F1
#
_entry.id   AF-A0A9Y1Z9K7-F1
#
_cell.length_a   1.000
_cell.length_b   1.000
_cell.length_c   1.000
_cell.angle_alpha   90.00
_cell.angle_beta   90.00
_cell.angle_gamma   90.00
#
_symmetry.space_group_name_H-M   'P 1'
#
loop_
_entity.id
_entity.type
_entity.pdbx_description
1 polymer ?
#
loop_
_entity_poly.entity_id
_entity_poly.type
_entity_poly.pdbx_seq_one_letter_code
_entity_poly.pdbx_strand_id
1 'polypeptide(L)'
;MLLTVSGPPGSGKSTTAALLADEFDLEHVSGGDIFRELADERGYSPLEFNKLAEEDDEIDRDLDRRLREIAIERDDLVLESRLAGWLAGEYADFRFWLDAPASVRGERIADREGKDPERATEETRAREASEAMRYEEYYNIDIRDLTIYDLSVNTARWEPDAVLDMLVTAVEEYEPAGDEGMTPVTDVDYDF
;
A
#
# COMPACT_ATOMS: atom_id res chain seq x y z
N MET A 1 -8.95 -14.97 4.49
CA MET A 1 -8.02 -14.61 3.40
C MET A 1 -7.59 -13.17 3.56
N LEU A 2 -6.30 -12.90 3.66
CA LEU A 2 -5.71 -11.57 3.70
C LEU A 2 -4.87 -11.30 2.44
N LEU A 3 -5.35 -10.38 1.61
CA LEU A 3 -4.61 -9.89 0.44
C LEU A 3 -4.05 -8.51 0.75
N THR A 4 -2.82 -8.21 0.31
CA THR A 4 -2.26 -6.86 0.43
C THR A 4 -1.98 -6.25 -0.93
N VAL A 5 -2.28 -4.96 -1.06
CA VAL A 5 -1.96 -4.18 -2.27
C VAL A 5 -1.09 -3.00 -1.87
N SER A 6 0.20 -3.14 -2.13
CA SER A 6 1.22 -2.11 -1.91
C SER A 6 1.53 -1.32 -3.17
N GLY A 7 2.13 -0.14 -3.00
CA GLY A 7 2.75 0.59 -4.10
C GLY A 7 2.78 2.10 -3.94
N PRO A 8 3.55 2.79 -4.79
CA PRO A 8 3.66 4.24 -4.74
C PRO A 8 2.34 4.97 -5.07
N PRO A 9 2.23 6.27 -4.74
CA PRO A 9 1.13 7.11 -5.20
C PRO A 9 1.01 7.09 -6.73
N GLY A 10 -0.23 7.02 -7.23
CA GLY A 10 -0.52 7.00 -8.67
C GLY A 10 -0.31 5.63 -9.36
N SER A 11 0.07 4.58 -8.62
CA SER A 11 0.24 3.24 -9.18
C SER A 11 -1.07 2.54 -9.57
N GLY A 12 -2.21 2.97 -9.03
CA GLY A 12 -3.51 2.33 -9.23
C GLY A 12 -3.96 1.45 -8.05
N LYS A 13 -3.15 1.31 -6.98
CA LYS A 13 -3.44 0.45 -5.83
C LYS A 13 -4.83 0.61 -5.23
N SER A 14 -5.30 1.82 -4.93
CA SER A 14 -6.62 1.99 -4.29
C SER A 14 -7.78 1.58 -5.19
N THR A 15 -7.66 1.77 -6.50
CA THR A 15 -8.67 1.29 -7.47
C THR A 15 -8.65 -0.23 -7.53
N THR A 16 -7.46 -0.82 -7.69
CA THR A 16 -7.32 -2.27 -7.80
C THR A 16 -7.70 -2.98 -6.50
N ALA A 17 -7.36 -2.44 -5.32
CA ALA A 17 -7.72 -3.01 -4.03
C ALA A 17 -9.24 -3.04 -3.81
N ALA A 18 -9.94 -1.97 -4.16
CA ALA A 18 -11.41 -1.93 -4.09
C ALA A 18 -12.04 -2.98 -5.02
N LEU A 19 -11.58 -3.07 -6.27
CA LEU A 19 -12.07 -4.06 -7.23
C LEU A 19 -11.79 -5.50 -6.78
N LEU A 20 -10.60 -5.75 -6.21
CA LEU A 20 -10.20 -7.06 -5.71
C LEU A 20 -11.05 -7.48 -4.50
N ALA A 21 -11.35 -6.52 -3.61
CA ALA A 21 -12.24 -6.75 -2.48
C ALA A 21 -13.66 -7.09 -2.94
N ASP A 22 -14.19 -6.37 -3.93
CA ASP A 22 -15.50 -6.66 -4.51
C ASP A 22 -15.54 -8.04 -5.19
N GLU A 23 -14.50 -8.43 -5.93
CA GLU A 23 -14.44 -9.72 -6.64
C GLU A 23 -14.43 -10.92 -5.70
N PHE A 24 -13.68 -10.83 -4.60
CA PHE A 24 -13.54 -11.91 -3.62
C PHE A 24 -14.50 -11.80 -2.42
N ASP A 25 -15.42 -10.83 -2.41
CA ASP A 25 -16.34 -10.54 -1.28
C ASP A 25 -15.58 -10.32 0.04
N LEU A 26 -14.49 -9.56 -0.02
CA LEU A 26 -13.61 -9.22 1.11
C LEU A 26 -13.86 -7.80 1.60
N GLU A 27 -13.52 -7.51 2.84
CA GLU A 27 -13.51 -6.13 3.34
C GLU A 27 -12.34 -5.34 2.73
N HIS A 28 -12.59 -4.13 2.22
CA HIS A 28 -11.51 -3.23 1.80
C HIS A 28 -11.09 -2.32 2.96
N VAL A 29 -9.85 -2.45 3.41
CA VAL A 29 -9.25 -1.58 4.42
C VAL A 29 -8.12 -0.76 3.79
N SER A 30 -8.29 0.56 3.72
CA SER A 30 -7.24 1.45 3.21
C SER A 30 -6.55 2.23 4.33
N GLY A 31 -5.24 2.42 4.22
CA GLY A 31 -4.47 3.28 5.12
C GLY A 31 -4.95 4.74 5.07
N GLY A 32 -5.53 5.17 3.95
CA GLY A 32 -6.16 6.49 3.84
C GLY A 32 -7.43 6.62 4.68
N ASP A 33 -8.20 5.54 4.85
CA ASP A 33 -9.38 5.53 5.72
C ASP A 33 -8.97 5.49 7.19
N ILE A 34 -8.00 4.64 7.55
CA ILE A 34 -7.44 4.59 8.90
C ILE A 34 -6.84 5.94 9.31
N PHE A 35 -6.14 6.62 8.41
CA PHE A 35 -5.62 7.97 8.67
C PHE A 35 -6.73 8.97 9.01
N ARG A 36 -7.88 8.88 8.34
CA ARG A 36 -9.05 9.74 8.64
C ARG A 36 -9.70 9.36 9.95
N GLU A 37 -9.79 8.07 10.28
CA GLU A 37 -10.26 7.61 11.58
C GLU A 37 -9.38 8.14 12.71
N LEU A 38 -8.05 8.05 12.57
CA LEU A 38 -7.09 8.59 13.54
C LEU A 38 -7.24 10.12 13.70
N ALA A 39 -7.48 10.84 12.61
CA ALA A 39 -7.76 12.28 12.65
C ALA A 39 -9.03 12.57 13.47
N ASP A 40 -10.11 11.85 13.18
CA ASP A 40 -11.41 12.00 13.85
C ASP A 40 -11.33 11.64 15.35
N GLU A 41 -10.61 10.56 15.70
CA GLU A 41 -10.37 10.14 17.09
C GLU A 41 -9.62 11.21 17.91
N ARG A 42 -8.76 11.99 17.25
CA ARG A 42 -8.00 13.09 17.88
C ARG A 42 -8.69 14.46 17.73
N GLY A 43 -9.85 14.51 17.08
CA GLY A 43 -10.63 15.74 16.90
C GLY A 43 -10.04 16.71 15.87
N TYR A 44 -9.27 16.21 14.90
CA TYR A 44 -8.74 17.00 13.78
C TYR A 44 -9.51 16.70 12.50
N SER A 45 -9.65 17.71 11.62
CA SER A 45 -10.01 17.41 10.24
C SER A 45 -8.86 16.69 9.52
N PRO A 46 -9.13 15.91 8.45
CA PRO A 46 -8.07 15.24 7.69
C PRO A 46 -6.97 16.20 7.18
N LEU A 47 -7.33 17.44 6.84
CA LEU A 47 -6.38 18.45 6.39
C LEU A 47 -5.47 18.96 7.52
N GLU A 48 -6.03 19.15 8.72
CA GLU A 48 -5.24 19.56 9.90
C GLU A 48 -4.33 18.43 10.36
N PHE A 49 -4.85 17.21 10.37
CA PHE A 49 -4.08 16.03 10.75
C PHE A 49 -2.94 15.74 9.76
N ASN A 50 -3.16 15.95 8.46
CA ASN A 50 -2.10 15.83 7.46
C ASN A 50 -0.96 16.82 7.67
N LYS A 51 -1.25 18.08 8.03
CA LYS A 51 -0.21 19.06 8.39
C LYS A 51 0.53 18.67 9.67
N LEU A 52 -0.17 18.12 10.65
CA LEU A 52 0.45 17.66 11.88
C LEU A 52 1.41 16.48 11.61
N ALA A 53 1.01 15.56 10.74
CA ALA A 53 1.84 14.43 10.32
C ALA A 53 3.13 14.84 9.56
N GLU A 54 3.20 16.06 9.03
CA GLU A 54 4.45 16.59 8.45
C GLU A 54 5.49 16.96 9.51
N GLU A 55 5.07 17.18 10.76
CA GLU A 55 5.92 17.61 11.88
C GLU A 55 6.09 16.53 12.96
N ASP A 56 5.16 15.58 13.04
CA ASP A 56 5.08 14.54 14.07
C ASP A 56 5.03 13.14 13.45
N ASP A 57 6.18 12.46 13.45
CA ASP A 57 6.33 11.10 12.92
C ASP A 57 5.52 10.05 13.70
N GLU A 58 5.07 10.34 14.92
CA GLU A 58 4.23 9.42 15.70
C GLU A 58 2.89 9.16 14.99
N ILE A 59 2.40 10.10 14.17
CA ILE A 59 1.17 9.89 13.39
C ILE A 59 1.35 8.80 12.32
N ASP A 60 2.49 8.83 11.62
CA ASP A 60 2.83 7.78 10.64
C ASP A 60 3.00 6.44 11.37
N ARG A 61 3.67 6.43 12.53
CA ARG A 61 3.84 5.21 13.36
C ARG A 61 2.53 4.66 13.88
N ASP A 62 1.61 5.51 14.32
CA ASP A 62 0.29 5.10 14.79
C ASP A 62 -0.56 4.49 13.66
N LEU A 63 -0.46 5.04 12.44
CA LEU A 63 -1.08 4.48 11.24
C LEU A 63 -0.48 3.10 10.92
N ASP A 64 0.84 3.00 10.88
CA ASP A 64 1.54 1.74 10.56
C ASP A 64 1.29 0.68 11.64
N ARG A 65 1.22 1.07 12.92
CA ARG A 65 0.81 0.19 14.02
C ARG A 65 -0.58 -0.38 13.79
N ARG A 66 -1.57 0.47 13.49
CA ARG A 66 -2.97 0.04 13.28
C ARG A 66 -3.12 -0.83 12.03
N LEU A 67 -2.41 -0.54 10.95
CA LEU A 67 -2.34 -1.39 9.76
C LEU A 67 -1.79 -2.78 10.10
N ARG A 68 -0.70 -2.84 10.89
CA ARG A 68 -0.11 -4.09 11.34
C ARG A 68 -1.03 -4.87 12.28
N GLU A 69 -1.66 -4.22 13.25
CA GLU A 69 -2.64 -4.84 14.15
C GLU A 69 -3.80 -5.46 13.36
N ILE A 70 -4.34 -4.74 12.37
CA ILE A 70 -5.37 -5.25 11.47
C ILE A 70 -4.88 -6.50 10.73
N ALA A 71 -3.66 -6.49 10.19
CA ALA A 71 -3.12 -7.64 9.48
C ALA A 71 -2.91 -8.86 10.38
N ILE A 72 -2.60 -8.67 11.67
CA ILE A 72 -2.39 -9.77 12.63
C ILE A 72 -3.73 -10.35 13.11
N GLU A 73 -4.71 -9.49 13.38
CA GLU A 73 -5.92 -9.87 14.11
C GLU A 73 -7.11 -10.21 13.20
N ARG A 74 -7.07 -9.77 11.94
CA ARG A 74 -8.20 -9.84 11.03
C ARG A 74 -7.86 -10.62 9.78
N ASP A 75 -8.90 -11.26 9.27
CA ASP A 75 -8.90 -12.04 8.06
C ASP A 75 -10.06 -11.57 7.16
N ASP A 76 -10.14 -12.12 5.95
CA ASP A 76 -11.19 -11.86 4.96
C ASP A 76 -11.23 -10.38 4.52
N LEU A 77 -10.05 -9.83 4.21
CA LEU A 77 -9.87 -8.43 3.82
C LEU A 77 -8.76 -8.21 2.79
N VAL A 78 -8.87 -7.11 2.07
CA VAL A 78 -7.82 -6.51 1.25
C VAL A 78 -7.25 -5.29 2.00
N LEU A 79 -5.97 -5.36 2.37
CA LEU A 79 -5.26 -4.28 3.04
C LEU A 79 -4.48 -3.44 2.02
N GLU A 80 -4.85 -2.17 1.87
CA GLU A 80 -4.23 -1.23 0.94
C GLU A 80 -3.46 -0.15 1.70
N SER A 81 -2.16 -0.08 1.48
CA SER A 81 -1.33 1.03 1.93
C SER A 81 -0.02 1.05 1.14
N ARG A 82 0.89 1.98 1.41
CA ARG A 82 2.22 1.90 0.77
C ARG A 82 3.04 0.72 1.29
N LEU A 83 2.92 0.41 2.59
CA LEU A 83 3.67 -0.62 3.30
C LEU A 83 2.86 -1.88 3.60
N ALA A 84 1.65 -2.04 3.04
CA ALA A 84 0.72 -3.10 3.46
C ALA A 84 1.37 -4.50 3.47
N GLY A 85 2.08 -4.87 2.40
CA GLY A 85 2.82 -6.14 2.34
C GLY A 85 3.95 -6.27 3.37
N TRP A 86 4.66 -5.17 3.67
CA TRP A 86 5.69 -5.16 4.72
C TRP A 86 5.10 -5.31 6.12
N LEU A 87 4.02 -4.59 6.41
CA LEU A 87 3.36 -4.58 7.74
C LEU A 87 2.59 -5.87 8.00
N ALA A 88 1.98 -6.45 6.97
CA ALA A 88 1.30 -7.73 7.06
C ALA A 88 2.28 -8.90 7.10
N GLY A 89 3.43 -8.83 6.44
CA GLY A 89 4.49 -9.82 6.58
C GLY A 89 4.00 -11.24 6.30
N GLU A 90 4.16 -12.12 7.30
CA GLU A 90 3.74 -13.53 7.24
C GLU A 90 2.24 -13.77 7.41
N TYR A 91 1.47 -12.74 7.79
CA TYR A 91 0.03 -12.85 8.00
C TYR A 91 -0.76 -12.74 6.69
N ALA A 92 -0.15 -12.19 5.63
CA ALA A 92 -0.80 -12.09 4.32
C ALA A 92 -0.72 -13.42 3.56
N ASP A 93 -1.85 -13.84 2.98
CA ASP A 93 -1.88 -14.97 2.04
C ASP A 93 -1.23 -14.60 0.70
N PHE A 94 -1.38 -13.34 0.26
CA PHE A 94 -0.79 -12.83 -0.97
C PHE A 94 -0.42 -11.35 -0.86
N ARG A 95 0.77 -11.00 -1.36
CA ARG A 95 1.32 -9.64 -1.35
C ARG A 95 1.55 -9.12 -2.75
N PHE A 96 0.77 -8.12 -3.15
CA PHE A 96 0.87 -7.47 -4.44
C PHE A 96 1.63 -6.15 -4.35
N TRP A 97 2.50 -5.90 -5.32
CA TRP A 97 3.11 -4.58 -5.54
C TRP A 97 2.68 -4.02 -6.89
N LEU A 98 2.01 -2.87 -6.88
CA LEU A 98 1.63 -2.17 -8.10
C LEU A 98 2.50 -0.93 -8.29
N ASP A 99 3.07 -0.77 -9.48
CA ASP A 99 3.85 0.42 -9.85
C ASP A 99 3.59 0.87 -11.29
N ALA A 100 4.03 2.06 -11.66
CA ALA A 100 4.10 2.55 -13.03
C ALA A 100 5.26 3.57 -13.12
N PRO A 101 5.76 3.87 -14.34
CA PRO A 101 6.76 4.93 -14.51
C PRO A 101 6.28 6.24 -13.86
N ALA A 102 7.21 6.95 -13.22
CA ALA A 102 6.87 8.14 -12.45
C ALA A 102 6.09 9.20 -13.24
N SER A 103 6.33 9.33 -14.57
CA SER A 103 5.56 10.23 -15.43
C SER A 103 4.10 9.80 -15.56
N VAL A 104 3.83 8.51 -15.73
CA VAL A 104 2.46 7.96 -15.80
C VAL A 104 1.75 8.14 -14.45
N ARG A 105 2.45 7.87 -13.34
CA ARG A 105 1.91 8.11 -11.99
C ARG A 105 1.63 9.60 -11.77
N GLY A 106 2.54 10.46 -12.19
CA GLY A 106 2.40 11.91 -12.13
C GLY A 106 1.22 12.43 -12.94
N GLU A 107 1.01 11.94 -14.16
CA GLU A 107 -0.17 12.24 -15.00
C GLU A 107 -1.47 11.84 -14.27
N ARG A 108 -1.56 10.61 -13.76
CA ARG A 108 -2.74 10.15 -12.99
C ARG A 108 -3.02 11.01 -11.76
N ILE A 109 -1.98 11.43 -11.05
CA ILE A 109 -2.10 12.30 -9.86
C ILE A 109 -2.54 13.70 -10.29
N ALA A 110 -1.96 14.24 -11.36
CA ALA A 110 -2.28 15.55 -11.90
C ALA A 110 -3.73 15.64 -12.34
N ASP A 111 -4.23 14.62 -13.07
CA ASP A 111 -5.62 14.54 -13.50
C ASP A 111 -6.58 14.51 -12.31
N ARG A 112 -6.25 13.74 -11.26
CA ARG A 112 -7.06 13.62 -10.05
C ARG A 112 -7.09 14.92 -9.24
N GLU A 113 -5.96 15.62 -9.14
CA GLU A 113 -5.79 16.78 -8.26
C GLU A 113 -5.90 18.13 -8.98
N GLY A 114 -6.10 18.13 -10.30
CA GLY A 114 -6.13 19.34 -11.12
C GLY A 114 -4.79 20.09 -11.14
N LYS A 115 -3.67 19.35 -11.16
CA LYS A 115 -2.30 19.89 -11.14
C LYS A 115 -1.63 19.79 -12.50
N ASP A 116 -0.49 20.44 -12.64
CA ASP A 116 0.42 20.23 -13.78
C ASP A 116 1.12 18.85 -13.67
N PRO A 117 1.18 18.04 -14.75
CA PRO A 117 1.80 16.70 -14.72
C PRO A 117 3.27 16.66 -14.34
N GLU A 118 4.08 17.62 -14.82
CA GLU A 118 5.51 17.67 -14.49
C GLU A 118 5.69 17.98 -13.00
N ARG A 119 4.96 19.00 -12.52
CA ARG A 119 4.95 19.36 -11.10
C ARG A 119 4.48 18.22 -10.20
N ALA A 120 3.38 17.54 -10.57
CA ALA A 120 2.87 16.40 -9.80
C ALA A 120 3.88 15.24 -9.75
N THR A 121 4.60 15.01 -10.85
CA THR A 121 5.70 14.03 -10.92
C THR A 121 6.84 14.39 -9.98
N GLU A 122 7.29 15.64 -9.99
CA GLU A 122 8.39 16.12 -9.13
C GLU A 122 8.02 16.08 -7.64
N GLU A 123 6.85 16.61 -7.27
CA GLU A 123 6.34 16.58 -5.89
C GLU A 123 6.22 15.13 -5.38
N THR A 124 5.73 14.21 -6.22
CA THR A 124 5.58 12.81 -5.85
C THR A 124 6.92 12.12 -5.66
N ARG A 125 7.90 12.35 -6.55
CA ARG A 125 9.26 11.78 -6.40
C ARG A 125 9.96 12.27 -5.14
N ALA A 126 9.82 13.56 -4.83
CA ALA A 126 10.40 14.14 -3.62
C ALA A 126 9.78 13.52 -2.37
N ARG A 127 8.45 13.37 -2.34
CA ARG A 127 7.73 12.70 -1.27
C ARG A 127 8.19 11.25 -1.10
N GLU A 128 8.27 10.48 -2.18
CA GLU A 128 8.69 9.07 -2.15
C GLU A 128 10.12 8.90 -1.63
N ALA A 129 11.04 9.79 -2.03
CA ALA A 129 12.41 9.76 -1.52
C ALA A 129 12.45 10.04 -0.01
N SER A 130 11.65 11.00 0.47
CA SER A 130 11.51 11.28 1.90
C SER A 130 10.94 10.11 2.67
N GLU A 131 9.86 9.50 2.16
CA GLU A 131 9.20 8.36 2.79
C GLU A 131 10.12 7.14 2.85
N ALA A 132 10.86 6.84 1.76
CA ALA A 132 11.82 5.74 1.74
C ALA A 132 12.90 5.89 2.82
N MET A 133 13.41 7.11 3.06
CA MET A 133 14.36 7.36 4.14
C MET A 133 13.75 7.09 5.51
N ARG A 134 12.50 7.52 5.75
CA ARG A 134 11.80 7.27 7.01
C ARG A 134 11.54 5.79 7.25
N TYR A 135 11.15 5.04 6.23
CA TYR A 135 10.92 3.59 6.36
C TYR A 135 12.20 2.83 6.71
N GLU A 136 13.32 3.23 6.11
CA GLU A 136 14.63 2.64 6.43
C GLU A 136 15.08 3.05 7.85
N GLU A 137 14.89 4.31 8.24
CA GLU A 137 15.28 4.81 9.57
C GLU A 137 14.44 4.23 10.71
N TYR A 138 13.12 4.13 10.53
CA TYR A 138 12.19 3.77 11.60
C TYR A 138 11.97 2.26 11.71
N TYR A 139 11.97 1.56 10.57
CA TYR A 139 11.56 0.17 10.50
C TYR A 139 12.63 -0.74 9.90
N ASN A 140 13.76 -0.19 9.46
CA ASN A 140 14.76 -0.92 8.68
C ASN A 140 14.18 -1.57 7.40
N ILE A 141 13.16 -0.93 6.82
CA ILE A 141 12.51 -1.37 5.58
C ILE A 141 13.14 -0.65 4.38
N ASP A 142 13.79 -1.40 3.48
CA ASP A 142 14.07 -0.90 2.13
C ASP A 142 12.81 -1.10 1.27
N ILE A 143 12.03 -0.03 1.09
CA ILE A 143 10.81 -0.06 0.28
C ILE A 143 11.06 -0.41 -1.20
N ARG A 144 12.31 -0.42 -1.66
CA ARG A 144 12.68 -0.85 -3.02
C ARG A 144 12.94 -2.35 -3.10
N ASP A 145 13.06 -3.04 -1.96
CA ASP A 145 13.11 -4.49 -1.96
C ASP A 145 11.71 -5.04 -2.26
N LEU A 146 11.56 -5.56 -3.47
CA LEU A 146 10.30 -6.13 -3.93
C LEU A 146 10.26 -7.66 -3.76
N THR A 147 11.30 -8.27 -3.20
CA THR A 147 11.41 -9.74 -3.13
C THR A 147 10.40 -10.38 -2.18
N ILE A 148 9.82 -9.59 -1.27
CA ILE A 148 8.75 -10.02 -0.38
C ILE A 148 7.38 -10.10 -1.08
N TYR A 149 7.23 -9.54 -2.28
CA TYR A 149 5.95 -9.53 -2.98
C TYR A 149 5.83 -10.73 -3.90
N ASP A 150 4.69 -11.41 -3.81
CA ASP A 150 4.41 -12.61 -4.57
C ASP A 150 4.09 -12.28 -6.04
N LEU A 151 3.57 -11.07 -6.29
CA LEU A 151 3.40 -10.55 -7.65
C LEU A 151 3.62 -9.02 -7.72
N SER A 152 4.54 -8.60 -8.58
CA SER A 152 4.84 -7.19 -8.86
C SER A 152 4.41 -6.83 -10.28
N VAL A 153 3.52 -5.83 -10.42
CA VAL A 153 2.89 -5.47 -11.70
C VAL A 153 3.16 -4.01 -12.05
N ASN A 154 3.68 -3.80 -13.25
CA ASN A 154 3.71 -2.48 -13.87
C ASN A 154 2.36 -2.18 -14.54
N THR A 155 1.59 -1.26 -13.98
CA THR A 155 0.21 -0.90 -14.37
C THR A 155 0.14 0.10 -15.53
N ALA A 156 1.27 0.51 -16.12
CA ALA A 156 1.29 1.60 -17.10
C ALA A 156 0.68 1.24 -18.45
N ARG A 157 0.60 -0.04 -18.79
CA ARG A 157 0.12 -0.52 -20.10
C ARG A 157 -1.30 -1.08 -20.06
N TRP A 158 -1.91 -1.12 -18.89
CA TRP A 158 -3.11 -1.90 -18.63
C TRP A 158 -4.19 -0.98 -18.08
N GLU A 159 -5.42 -1.22 -18.50
CA GLU A 159 -6.59 -0.67 -17.84
C GLU A 159 -6.82 -1.37 -16.49
N PRO A 160 -7.55 -0.76 -15.54
CA PRO A 160 -7.77 -1.33 -14.21
C PRO A 160 -8.30 -2.76 -14.21
N ASP A 161 -9.26 -3.08 -15.09
CA ASP A 161 -9.86 -4.42 -15.19
C ASP A 161 -8.81 -5.47 -15.60
N ALA A 162 -7.89 -5.14 -16.50
CA ALA A 162 -6.84 -6.06 -16.91
C ALA A 162 -5.81 -6.30 -15.80
N VAL A 163 -5.55 -5.30 -14.93
CA VAL A 163 -4.70 -5.49 -13.75
C VAL A 163 -5.43 -6.38 -12.74
N LEU A 164 -6.73 -6.16 -12.53
CA LEU A 164 -7.57 -7.00 -11.68
C LEU A 164 -7.53 -8.47 -12.14
N ASP A 165 -7.79 -8.73 -13.43
CA ASP A 165 -7.79 -10.08 -13.99
C ASP A 165 -6.47 -10.83 -13.72
N MET A 166 -5.32 -10.13 -13.82
CA MET A 166 -4.02 -10.72 -13.51
C MET A 166 -3.88 -11.10 -12.03
N LEU A 167 -4.34 -10.24 -11.13
CA LEU A 167 -4.29 -10.49 -9.69
C LEU A 167 -5.27 -11.60 -9.29
N VAL A 168 -6.50 -11.58 -9.81
CA VAL A 168 -7.50 -12.63 -9.60
C VAL A 168 -6.96 -13.98 -10.06
N THR A 169 -6.41 -14.05 -11.27
CA THR A 169 -5.79 -15.28 -11.79
C THR A 169 -4.69 -15.78 -10.86
N ALA A 170 -3.85 -14.88 -10.33
CA ALA A 170 -2.78 -15.28 -9.41
C ALA A 170 -3.31 -15.86 -8.09
N VAL A 171 -4.40 -15.30 -7.54
CA VAL A 171 -5.04 -15.80 -6.32
C VAL A 171 -5.76 -17.12 -6.58
N GLU A 172 -6.52 -17.24 -7.67
CA GLU A 172 -7.31 -18.44 -7.99
C GLU A 172 -6.46 -19.65 -8.36
N GLU A 173 -5.31 -19.42 -9.03
CA GLU A 173 -4.39 -20.50 -9.43
C GLU A 173 -3.38 -20.86 -8.32
N TYR A 174 -3.44 -20.22 -7.15
CA TYR A 174 -2.58 -20.57 -6.02
C TYR A 174 -2.99 -21.92 -5.41
N GLU A 175 -2.09 -22.90 -5.49
CA GLU A 175 -2.28 -24.22 -4.89
C GLU A 175 -1.36 -24.42 -3.67
N PRO A 176 -1.90 -24.44 -2.42
CA PRO A 176 -1.09 -24.60 -1.21
C PRO A 176 -0.25 -25.89 -1.15
N ALA A 177 -0.66 -26.93 -1.89
CA ALA A 177 0.05 -28.21 -1.93
C ALA A 177 1.37 -28.14 -2.73
N GLY A 178 1.50 -27.17 -3.63
CA GLY A 178 2.68 -26.94 -4.46
C GLY A 178 3.54 -25.76 -4.00
N ASP A 179 3.14 -25.09 -2.93
CA ASP A 179 3.79 -23.89 -2.41
C ASP A 179 5.17 -24.22 -1.79
N GLU A 180 6.21 -23.55 -2.27
CA GLU A 180 7.57 -23.62 -1.70
C GLU A 180 7.72 -22.76 -0.43
N GLY A 181 6.67 -22.02 -0.09
CA GLY A 181 6.56 -21.11 1.04
C GLY A 181 6.77 -19.67 0.62
N MET A 182 6.12 -18.76 1.36
CA MET A 182 6.28 -17.32 1.19
C MET A 182 7.71 -16.86 1.51
N THR A 183 8.22 -15.87 0.78
CA THR A 183 9.44 -15.16 1.19
C THR A 183 9.18 -14.50 2.55
N PRO A 184 9.96 -14.83 3.60
CA PRO A 184 9.75 -14.25 4.92
C PRO A 184 10.15 -12.77 4.91
N VAL A 185 9.37 -11.96 5.62
CA VAL A 185 9.75 -10.57 5.92
C VAL A 185 10.62 -10.59 7.17
N THR A 186 11.93 -10.40 7.00
CA THR A 186 12.91 -10.40 8.09
C THR A 186 13.51 -9.02 8.31
N ASP A 187 14.19 -8.85 9.44
CA ASP A 187 14.97 -7.64 9.77
C ASP A 187 14.16 -6.33 9.78
N VAL A 188 12.85 -6.41 10.02
CA VAL A 188 11.97 -5.25 10.20
C VAL A 188 11.83 -4.94 11.70
N ASP A 189 11.99 -3.67 12.06
CA ASP A 189 11.68 -3.16 13.39
C ASP A 189 10.20 -2.75 13.45
N TYR A 190 9.44 -3.37 14.36
CA TYR A 190 8.02 -3.06 14.59
C TYR A 190 7.81 -2.34 15.94
N ASP A 191 8.86 -1.73 16.50
CA ASP A 191 8.75 -0.87 17.69
C ASP A 191 8.13 0.47 17.28
N PHE A 192 6.80 0.46 17.14
CA PHE A 192 5.98 1.64 16.87
C PHE A 192 5.90 2.59 18.07
#